data_AF-A0A8T7DL01-F1
#
_entry.id   AF-A0A8T7DL01-F1
#
_cell.length_a   1.000
_cell.length_b   1.000
_cell.length_c   1.000
_cell.angle_alpha   90.00
_cell.angle_beta   90.00
_cell.angle_gamma   90.00
#
_symmetry.space_group_name_H-M   'P 1'
#
loop_
_entity.id
_entity.type
_entity.pdbx_description
1 polymer ?
#
loop_
_entity_poly.entity_id
_entity_poly.type
_entity_poly.pdbx_seq_one_letter_code
_entity_poly.pdbx_strand_id
1 'polypeptide(L)'
;MDEKTIENCLLIHQHSYKRRLHNLLKRQKNNQPATEGLEKLAQQVKSSSAVVESRKQALDIHFPEELPISAERQNIAALIEQHQVVVLCGETGSGKSTQLPKICLELERGIFGRIGHTQPRRLAARSLA
;
A
#
# COMPACT_ATOMS: atom_id res chain seq x y z
N MET A 1 8.09 21.37 5.15
CA MET A 1 8.00 20.03 4.51
C MET A 1 8.48 19.09 5.58
N ASP A 2 7.55 18.28 6.08
CA ASP A 2 7.71 17.64 7.38
C ASP A 2 7.69 16.12 7.18
N GLU A 3 8.15 15.37 8.18
CA GLU A 3 8.18 13.90 8.08
C GLU A 3 6.78 13.30 7.83
N LYS A 4 5.73 13.96 8.35
CA LYS A 4 4.32 13.60 8.10
C LYS A 4 3.94 13.63 6.63
N THR A 5 4.52 14.53 5.83
CA THR A 5 4.24 14.60 4.39
C THR A 5 4.84 13.40 3.66
N ILE A 6 5.99 12.88 4.13
CA ILE A 6 6.66 11.72 3.56
C ILE A 6 5.88 10.43 3.85
N GLU A 7 5.15 10.37 4.96
CA GLU A 7 4.29 9.22 5.29
C GLU A 7 3.16 9.00 4.28
N ASN A 8 2.78 10.05 3.55
CA ASN A 8 1.81 9.97 2.46
C ASN A 8 2.42 9.55 1.09
N CYS A 9 3.71 9.22 1.05
CA CYS A 9 4.38 8.72 -0.15
C CYS A 9 4.38 7.18 -0.22
N LEU A 10 4.75 6.64 -1.39
CA LEU A 10 4.95 5.20 -1.57
C LEU A 10 5.99 4.65 -0.58
N LEU A 11 5.74 3.48 0.00
CA LEU A 11 6.59 2.85 1.03
C LEU A 11 8.06 2.76 0.59
N ILE A 12 8.30 2.41 -0.67
CA ILE A 12 9.65 2.29 -1.25
C ILE A 12 10.44 3.61 -1.22
N HIS A 13 9.75 4.75 -1.20
CA HIS A 13 10.38 6.08 -1.17
C HIS A 13 10.58 6.61 0.25
N GLN A 14 9.75 6.22 1.22
CA GLN A 14 9.70 6.89 2.53
C GLN A 14 11.05 6.91 3.25
N HIS A 15 11.75 5.77 3.30
CA HIS A 15 13.05 5.67 3.98
C HIS A 15 14.12 6.58 3.34
N SER A 16 14.22 6.57 2.01
CA SER A 16 15.22 7.37 1.29
C SER A 16 14.93 8.87 1.42
N TYR A 17 13.65 9.26 1.36
CA TYR A 17 13.22 10.65 1.52
C TYR A 17 13.43 11.16 2.95
N LYS A 18 13.07 10.39 3.99
CA LYS A 18 13.32 10.76 5.40
C LYS A 18 14.82 10.97 5.65
N ARG A 19 15.66 10.04 5.20
CA ARG A 19 17.13 10.16 5.30
C ARG A 19 17.67 11.39 4.58
N ARG A 20 17.19 11.66 3.35
CA ARG A 20 17.61 12.81 2.57
C ARG A 20 17.17 14.13 3.19
N LEU A 21 15.94 14.21 3.71
CA LEU A 21 15.43 15.37 4.42
C LEU A 21 16.30 15.70 5.64
N HIS A 22 16.57 14.69 6.48
CA HIS A 22 17.41 14.87 7.66
C HIS A 22 18.81 15.42 7.29
N ASN A 23 19.45 14.85 6.26
CA ASN A 23 20.76 15.33 5.80
C ASN A 23 20.71 16.79 5.29
N LEU A 24 19.67 17.17 4.54
CA LEU A 24 19.50 18.53 4.02
C LEU A 24 19.23 19.55 5.14
N LEU A 25 18.39 19.20 6.11
CA LEU A 25 18.14 20.05 7.29
C LEU A 25 19.41 20.25 8.13
N LYS A 26 20.23 19.20 8.29
CA LYS A 26 21.52 19.31 8.97
C LYS A 26 22.48 20.26 8.24
N ARG A 27 22.55 20.19 6.90
CA ARG A 27 23.37 21.11 6.08
C ARG A 27 22.90 22.55 6.20
N GLN A 28 21.59 22.77 6.15
CA GLN A 28 20.99 24.10 6.30
C GLN A 28 21.32 24.71 7.67
N LYS A 29 21.24 23.93 8.75
CA LYS A 29 21.67 24.36 10.10
C LYS A 29 23.14 24.75 10.17
N ASN A 30 23.99 24.13 9.35
CA ASN A 30 25.42 24.41 9.26
C ASN A 30 25.75 25.52 8.24
N ASN A 31 24.76 26.34 7.83
CA ASN A 31 24.90 27.41 6.83
C ASN A 31 25.46 26.94 5.47
N GLN A 32 25.27 25.67 5.11
CA GLN A 32 25.63 25.13 3.80
C GLN A 32 24.45 25.23 2.83
N PRO A 33 24.70 25.40 1.51
CA PRO A 33 23.63 25.47 0.52
C PRO A 33 22.85 24.15 0.46
N ALA A 34 21.56 24.22 0.80
CA ALA A 34 20.63 23.08 0.79
C ALA A 34 19.33 23.35 0.03
N THR A 35 19.08 24.59 -0.40
CA THR A 35 17.82 25.06 -0.99
C THR A 35 17.41 24.24 -2.21
N GLU A 36 18.30 24.09 -3.20
CA GLU A 36 18.05 23.29 -4.40
C GLU A 36 17.76 21.81 -4.08
N GLY A 37 18.47 21.26 -3.08
CA GLY A 37 18.26 19.89 -2.64
C GLY A 37 16.89 19.67 -2.01
N LEU A 38 16.41 20.65 -1.25
CA LEU A 38 15.08 20.66 -0.62
C LEU A 38 13.98 20.82 -1.66
N GLU A 39 14.14 21.71 -2.64
CA GLU A 39 13.18 21.88 -3.73
C GLU A 39 13.02 20.60 -4.56
N LYS A 40 14.14 19.97 -4.95
CA LYS A 40 14.12 18.68 -5.66
C LYS A 40 13.43 17.59 -4.85
N LEU A 41 13.69 17.53 -3.54
CA LEU A 41 13.05 16.56 -2.66
C LEU A 41 11.54 16.83 -2.53
N ALA A 42 11.13 18.09 -2.40
CA ALA A 42 9.72 18.47 -2.34
C ALA A 42 8.97 18.04 -3.62
N GLN A 43 9.58 18.22 -4.80
CA GLN A 43 9.00 17.77 -6.06
C GLN A 43 8.84 16.24 -6.13
N GLN A 44 9.83 15.50 -5.63
CA GLN A 44 9.80 14.03 -5.56
C GLN A 44 8.79 13.48 -4.55
N VAL A 45 8.60 14.17 -3.42
CA VAL A 45 7.55 13.89 -2.44
C VAL A 45 6.18 14.10 -3.09
N LYS A 46 5.98 15.25 -3.75
CA LYS A 46 4.73 15.60 -4.44
C LYS A 46 4.36 14.57 -5.51
N SER A 47 5.31 14.16 -6.35
CA SER A 47 5.05 13.15 -7.37
C SER A 47 4.70 11.79 -6.75
N SER A 48 5.40 11.39 -5.69
CA SER A 48 5.11 10.13 -5.01
C SER A 48 3.77 10.12 -4.28
N SER A 49 3.37 11.22 -3.64
CA SER A 49 2.09 11.32 -2.96
C SER A 49 0.92 11.39 -3.95
N ALA A 50 1.11 12.02 -5.11
CA ALA A 50 0.12 12.03 -6.18
C ALA A 50 -0.20 10.61 -6.70
N VAL A 51 0.80 9.71 -6.75
CA VAL A 51 0.55 8.30 -7.09
C VAL A 51 -0.32 7.60 -6.04
N VAL A 52 -0.04 7.85 -4.75
CA VAL A 52 -0.84 7.31 -3.64
C VAL A 52 -2.28 7.83 -3.70
N GLU A 53 -2.46 9.12 -3.94
CA GLU A 53 -3.76 9.77 -4.05
C GLU A 53 -4.56 9.24 -5.25
N SER A 54 -3.92 9.12 -6.41
CA SER A 54 -4.53 8.52 -7.60
C SER A 54 -4.98 7.07 -7.35
N ARG A 55 -4.19 6.28 -6.62
CA ARG A 55 -4.59 4.92 -6.23
C ARG A 55 -5.79 4.94 -5.29
N LYS A 56 -5.82 5.82 -4.29
CA LYS A 56 -6.97 6.00 -3.38
C LYS A 56 -8.26 6.31 -4.15
N GLN A 57 -8.18 7.25 -5.10
CA GLN A 57 -9.34 7.67 -5.91
C GLN A 57 -9.82 6.60 -6.89
N ALA A 58 -8.94 5.71 -7.33
CA ALA A 58 -9.26 4.62 -8.25
C ALA A 58 -9.77 3.35 -7.56
N LEU A 59 -9.91 3.34 -6.23
CA LEU A 59 -10.44 2.18 -5.52
C LEU A 59 -11.96 2.08 -5.72
N ASP A 60 -12.35 1.15 -6.58
CA ASP A 60 -13.73 0.69 -6.70
C ASP A 60 -13.76 -0.83 -6.50
N ILE A 61 -14.31 -1.28 -5.37
CA ILE A 61 -14.23 -2.68 -4.94
C ILE A 61 -15.63 -3.24 -4.73
N HIS A 62 -15.98 -4.21 -5.56
CA HIS A 62 -17.24 -4.94 -5.49
C HIS A 62 -17.03 -6.39 -5.07
N PHE A 63 -17.93 -6.86 -4.20
CA PHE A 63 -17.94 -8.21 -3.67
C PHE A 63 -19.22 -8.93 -4.11
N PRO A 64 -19.11 -10.07 -4.80
CA PRO A 64 -20.26 -10.91 -5.11
C PRO A 64 -20.79 -11.57 -3.83
N GLU A 65 -22.08 -11.42 -3.53
CA GLU A 65 -22.68 -11.92 -2.28
C GLU A 65 -22.75 -13.46 -2.24
N GLU A 66 -22.71 -14.12 -3.39
CA GLU A 66 -22.83 -15.58 -3.51
C GLU A 66 -21.59 -16.35 -3.02
N LEU A 67 -20.45 -15.68 -2.80
CA LEU A 67 -19.22 -16.35 -2.36
C LEU A 67 -19.08 -16.37 -0.83
N PRO A 68 -18.76 -17.52 -0.20
CA PRO A 68 -18.61 -17.62 1.25
C PRO A 68 -17.62 -16.60 1.86
N ILE A 69 -16.52 -16.30 1.17
CA ILE A 69 -15.53 -15.31 1.64
C ILE A 69 -16.09 -13.88 1.61
N SER A 70 -16.98 -13.56 0.67
CA SER A 70 -17.62 -12.24 0.62
C SER A 70 -18.56 -12.02 1.80
N ALA A 71 -19.31 -13.05 2.20
CA ALA A 71 -20.20 -13.00 3.35
C ALA A 71 -19.43 -12.72 4.67
N GLU A 72 -18.24 -13.31 4.82
CA GLU A 72 -17.37 -13.14 5.99
C GLU A 72 -16.40 -11.94 5.89
N ARG A 73 -16.58 -11.06 4.89
CA ARG A 73 -15.65 -9.95 4.58
C ARG A 73 -15.27 -9.12 5.81
N GLN A 74 -16.26 -8.67 6.59
CA GLN A 74 -16.01 -7.80 7.74
C GLN A 74 -15.21 -8.50 8.83
N ASN A 75 -15.53 -9.77 9.09
CA ASN A 75 -14.82 -10.59 10.07
C ASN A 75 -13.36 -10.83 9.64
N ILE A 76 -13.15 -11.18 8.38
CA ILE A 76 -11.81 -11.35 7.79
C ILE A 76 -11.01 -10.03 7.84
N ALA A 77 -11.66 -8.91 7.52
CA ALA A 77 -11.02 -7.59 7.56
C ALA A 77 -10.53 -7.25 8.99
N ALA A 78 -11.38 -7.45 10.00
CA ALA A 78 -11.03 -7.25 11.40
C ALA A 78 -9.87 -8.16 11.84
N LEU A 79 -9.86 -9.44 11.43
CA LEU A 79 -8.76 -10.35 11.72
C LEU A 79 -7.44 -9.87 11.13
N ILE A 80 -7.45 -9.39 9.88
CA ILE A 80 -6.26 -8.86 9.18
C ILE A 80 -5.74 -7.58 9.87
N GLU A 81 -6.62 -6.71 10.36
CA GLU A 81 -6.22 -5.50 11.10
C GLU A 81 -5.58 -5.84 12.45
N GLN A 82 -6.15 -6.79 13.19
CA GLN A 82 -5.72 -7.12 14.55
C GLN A 82 -4.49 -8.04 14.59
N HIS A 83 -4.27 -8.85 13.55
CA HIS A 83 -3.24 -9.87 13.54
C HIS A 83 -2.27 -9.69 12.37
N GLN A 84 -0.97 -9.72 12.67
CA GLN A 84 0.08 -9.67 11.65
C GLN A 84 0.04 -10.88 10.70
N VAL A 85 -0.38 -12.05 11.22
CA VAL A 85 -0.48 -13.30 10.47
C VAL A 85 -1.86 -13.91 10.73
N VAL A 86 -2.59 -14.22 9.65
CA VAL A 86 -3.89 -14.89 9.70
C VAL A 86 -3.81 -16.15 8.84
N VAL A 87 -4.19 -17.28 9.41
CA VAL A 87 -4.36 -18.53 8.66
C VAL A 87 -5.84 -18.71 8.35
N LEU A 88 -6.19 -18.67 7.07
CA LEU A 88 -7.57 -18.79 6.62
C LEU A 88 -7.80 -20.12 5.90
N CYS A 89 -8.69 -20.93 6.47
CA CYS A 89 -9.10 -22.22 5.92
C CYS A 89 -10.45 -22.08 5.22
N GLY A 90 -10.63 -22.77 4.10
CA GLY A 90 -11.92 -22.85 3.41
C GLY A 90 -11.84 -23.80 2.23
N GLU A 91 -12.96 -24.36 1.82
CA GLU A 91 -13.04 -25.30 0.70
C GLU A 91 -12.66 -24.68 -0.65
N THR A 92 -12.27 -25.51 -1.62
CA THR A 92 -12.05 -25.06 -2.99
C THR A 92 -13.35 -24.45 -3.55
N GLY A 93 -13.27 -23.30 -4.21
CA GLY A 93 -14.46 -22.60 -4.73
C GLY A 93 -15.02 -21.53 -3.78
N SER A 94 -14.59 -21.48 -2.52
CA SER A 94 -15.09 -20.48 -1.55
C SER A 94 -14.76 -19.01 -1.87
N GLY A 95 -13.96 -18.74 -2.91
CA GLY A 95 -13.59 -17.38 -3.30
C GLY A 95 -12.30 -16.82 -2.69
N LYS A 96 -11.49 -17.62 -1.98
CA LYS A 96 -10.26 -17.15 -1.31
C LYS A 96 -9.32 -16.37 -2.24
N SER A 97 -8.90 -17.01 -3.33
CA SER A 97 -7.92 -16.44 -4.27
C SER A 97 -8.45 -15.22 -5.04
N THR A 98 -9.77 -15.03 -5.11
CA THR A 98 -10.40 -13.93 -5.86
C THR A 98 -10.83 -12.77 -4.95
N GLN A 99 -11.23 -13.04 -3.71
CA GLN A 99 -11.78 -12.02 -2.81
C GLN A 99 -10.78 -11.53 -1.76
N LEU A 100 -9.84 -12.35 -1.25
CA LEU A 100 -8.88 -11.89 -0.24
C LEU A 100 -8.02 -10.69 -0.70
N PRO A 101 -7.51 -10.63 -1.96
CA PRO A 101 -6.81 -9.45 -2.43
C PRO A 101 -7.68 -8.19 -2.42
N LYS A 102 -8.99 -8.31 -2.69
CA LYS A 102 -9.95 -7.20 -2.64
C LYS A 102 -10.19 -6.72 -1.21
N ILE A 103 -10.34 -7.62 -0.25
CA ILE A 103 -10.44 -7.25 1.17
C ILE A 103 -9.17 -6.50 1.61
N CYS A 104 -7.98 -6.97 1.21
CA CYS A 104 -6.74 -6.25 1.48
C CYS A 104 -6.68 -4.86 0.82
N LEU A 105 -7.28 -4.68 -0.35
CA LEU A 105 -7.37 -3.37 -1.03
C LEU A 105 -8.33 -2.43 -0.31
N GLU A 106 -9.46 -2.94 0.18
CA GLU A 106 -10.41 -2.19 0.99
C GLU A 106 -9.74 -1.66 2.27
N LEU A 107 -8.91 -2.48 2.90
CA LEU A 107 -8.07 -2.11 4.04
C LEU A 107 -6.88 -1.21 3.67
N GLU A 108 -6.90 -0.58 2.50
CA GLU A 108 -5.87 0.31 1.98
C GLU A 108 -4.44 -0.29 1.84
N ARG A 109 -4.26 -1.61 2.00
CA ARG A 109 -2.92 -2.24 2.06
C ARG A 109 -2.15 -2.22 0.74
N GLY A 110 -2.85 -2.00 -0.38
CA GLY A 110 -2.26 -1.85 -1.71
C GLY A 110 -1.91 -0.41 -2.10
N ILE A 111 -2.29 0.58 -1.30
CA ILE A 111 -2.23 1.99 -1.70
C ILE A 111 -0.79 2.50 -1.72
N PHE A 112 -0.09 2.36 -0.60
CA PHE A 112 1.30 2.81 -0.46
C PHE A 112 2.32 1.82 -1.06
N GLY A 113 1.87 0.62 -1.41
CA GLY A 113 2.73 -0.49 -1.83
C GLY A 113 2.10 -1.36 -2.91
N ARG A 114 2.22 -2.68 -2.76
CA ARG A 114 1.61 -3.71 -3.61
C ARG A 114 1.15 -4.86 -2.73
N ILE A 115 0.06 -5.51 -3.13
CA ILE A 115 -0.39 -6.78 -2.54
C ILE A 115 0.16 -7.92 -3.40
N GLY A 116 0.96 -8.79 -2.80
CA GLY A 116 1.47 -9.99 -3.46
C GLY A 116 0.49 -11.14 -3.31
N HIS A 117 -0.10 -11.58 -4.42
CA HIS A 117 -0.91 -12.78 -4.45
C HIS A 117 -0.16 -13.88 -5.20
N THR A 118 0.24 -14.92 -4.49
CA THR A 118 1.02 -16.04 -5.04
C THR A 118 0.16 -17.28 -5.20
N GLN A 119 0.36 -17.99 -6.31
CA GLN A 119 -0.30 -19.27 -6.59
C GLN A 119 0.75 -20.34 -6.90
N PRO A 120 0.61 -21.58 -6.40
CA PRO A 120 1.60 -22.64 -6.62
C PRO A 120 1.66 -23.07 -8.11
N ARG A 121 0.60 -22.82 -8.88
CA ARG A 121 0.52 -23.14 -10.30
C ARG A 121 0.49 -21.87 -11.14
N ARG A 122 1.40 -21.79 -12.13
CA ARG A 122 1.47 -20.67 -13.08
C ARG A 122 0.14 -20.40 -13.81
N LEU A 123 -0.59 -21.46 -14.18
CA LEU A 123 -1.88 -21.29 -14.87
C LEU A 123 -2.90 -20.56 -13.98
N ALA A 124 -3.01 -20.94 -12.71
CA ALA A 124 -3.88 -20.27 -11.76
C ALA A 124 -3.48 -18.80 -11.54
N ALA A 125 -2.17 -18.52 -11.44
CA ALA A 125 -1.68 -17.15 -11.32
C ALA A 125 -2.09 -16.27 -12.51
N ARG A 126 -2.04 -16.79 -13.74
CA ARG A 126 -2.38 -16.04 -14.96
C ARG A 126 -3.88 -15.88 -15.17
N SER A 127 -4.68 -16.91 -14.87
CA SER A 127 -6.13 -16.86 -15.04
C SER A 127 -6.84 -15.95 -14.03
N LEU A 128 -6.19 -15.63 -12.91
CA LEU A 128 -6.73 -14.78 -11.84
C LEU A 128 -6.24 -13.33 -11.90
N ALA A 129 -5.27 -13.03 -12.78
CA ALA A 129 -4.61 -11.72 -12.88
C ALA A 129 -5.39 -10.73 -13.76
#